data_AF-A0A3N9ULJ1-F1
#
_entry.id   AF-A0A3N9ULJ1-F1
#
_cell.length_a   1.000
_cell.length_b   1.000
_cell.length_c   1.000
_cell.angle_alpha   90.00
_cell.angle_beta   90.00
_cell.angle_gamma   90.00
#
_symmetry.space_group_name_H-M   'P 1'
#
loop_
_entity.id
_entity.type
_entity.pdbx_description
1 polymer ?
#
loop_
_entity_poly.entity_id
_entity_poly.type
_entity_poly.pdbx_seq_one_letter_code
_entity_poly.pdbx_strand_id
1 'polypeptide(L)'
;EDSEEFQSKYKMCQQMGISEKIKFALTGDKEWRAILIRESNKLVSGAVVKNPRISDAEILTIAKSKIQNDEIMRMICMNKEWTKIYAIRKALVENNRTPLPSALRFMSTLTVKDLAGLAKSKNITTVLSTQARRLLSAKKQ
;
A
#
# COMPACT_ATOMS: atom_id res chain seq x y z
N GLU A 1 20.74 -16.26 -8.92
CA GLU A 1 21.16 -15.25 -9.90
C GLU A 1 20.44 -13.92 -9.67
N ASP A 2 19.11 -13.89 -9.48
CA ASP A 2 18.33 -12.65 -9.16
C ASP A 2 18.90 -11.76 -8.03
N SER A 3 19.52 -12.36 -7.01
CA SER A 3 20.06 -11.64 -5.85
C SER A 3 21.31 -10.80 -6.14
N GLU A 4 22.13 -11.19 -7.12
CA GLU A 4 23.36 -10.47 -7.46
C GLU A 4 23.08 -9.27 -8.38
N GLU A 5 22.18 -9.43 -9.35
CA GLU A 5 21.68 -8.30 -10.15
C GLU A 5 21.00 -7.24 -9.28
N PHE A 6 20.23 -7.69 -8.27
CA PHE A 6 19.53 -6.80 -7.35
C PHE A 6 20.49 -5.89 -6.57
N GLN A 7 21.65 -6.41 -6.14
CA GLN A 7 22.66 -5.60 -5.46
C GLN A 7 23.32 -4.58 -6.40
N SER A 8 23.54 -4.94 -7.67
CA SER A 8 24.14 -4.04 -8.66
C SER A 8 23.20 -2.86 -8.99
N LYS A 9 21.91 -3.15 -9.24
CA LYS A 9 20.89 -2.12 -9.51
C LYS A 9 20.59 -1.26 -8.28
N TYR A 10 20.65 -1.83 -7.08
CA TYR A 10 20.50 -1.05 -5.84
C TYR A 10 21.65 -0.06 -5.63
N LYS A 11 22.90 -0.48 -5.89
CA LYS A 11 24.07 0.40 -5.86
C LYS A 11 24.00 1.51 -6.91
N MET A 12 23.59 1.17 -8.15
CA MET A 12 23.35 2.18 -9.20
C MET A 12 22.27 3.18 -8.79
N CYS A 13 21.17 2.70 -8.20
CA CYS A 13 20.12 3.57 -7.67
C CYS A 13 20.68 4.55 -6.64
N GLN A 14 21.55 4.11 -5.73
CA GLN A 14 22.15 5.02 -4.74
C GLN A 14 23.05 6.10 -5.36
N GLN A 15 23.69 5.81 -6.49
CA GLN A 15 24.56 6.76 -7.21
C GLN A 15 23.77 7.73 -8.12
N MET A 16 22.56 7.37 -8.54
CA MET A 16 21.71 8.19 -9.40
C MET A 16 21.08 9.39 -8.70
N GLY A 17 20.93 10.49 -9.44
CA GLY A 17 20.22 11.68 -8.97
C GLY A 17 18.71 11.44 -8.81
N ILE A 18 18.04 12.24 -7.97
CA ILE A 18 16.59 12.13 -7.71
C ILE A 18 15.77 12.20 -9.02
N SER A 19 16.17 13.07 -9.96
CA SER A 19 15.49 13.22 -11.25
C SER A 19 15.57 11.97 -12.12
N GLU A 20 16.69 11.26 -12.10
CA GLU A 20 16.87 10.00 -12.84
C GLU A 20 16.07 8.88 -12.18
N LYS A 21 16.11 8.80 -10.85
CA LYS A 21 15.27 7.87 -10.08
C LYS A 21 13.79 8.03 -10.41
N ILE A 22 13.30 9.25 -10.58
CA ILE A 22 11.90 9.51 -10.98
C ILE A 22 11.64 9.01 -12.41
N LYS A 23 12.56 9.23 -13.36
CA LYS A 23 12.42 8.69 -14.72
C LYS A 23 12.35 7.16 -14.69
N PHE A 24 13.30 6.50 -14.00
CA PHE A 24 13.29 5.05 -13.84
C PHE A 24 12.09 4.53 -13.06
N ALA A 25 11.53 5.30 -12.13
CA ALA A 25 10.30 4.92 -11.44
C ALA A 25 9.11 4.84 -12.41
N LEU A 26 9.07 5.72 -13.42
CA LEU A 26 8.01 5.78 -14.43
C LEU A 26 8.20 4.80 -15.59
N THR A 27 9.44 4.56 -16.03
CA THR A 27 9.74 3.77 -17.23
C THR A 27 10.35 2.40 -16.92
N GLY A 28 10.88 2.21 -15.72
CA GLY A 28 11.69 1.06 -15.35
C GLY A 28 10.92 -0.23 -15.15
N ASP A 29 11.69 -1.33 -15.23
CA ASP A 29 11.22 -2.69 -15.06
C ASP A 29 10.82 -3.01 -13.61
N LYS A 30 10.28 -4.22 -13.42
CA LYS A 30 9.80 -4.73 -12.13
C LYS A 30 10.84 -4.57 -11.01
N GLU A 31 12.11 -4.77 -11.33
CA GLU A 31 13.20 -4.64 -10.35
C GLU A 31 13.44 -3.20 -9.91
N TRP A 32 13.47 -2.25 -10.87
CA TRP A 32 13.59 -0.83 -10.55
C TRP A 32 12.44 -0.38 -9.66
N ARG A 33 11.21 -0.83 -9.92
CA ARG A 33 10.06 -0.52 -9.06
C ARG A 33 10.22 -1.10 -7.64
N ALA A 34 10.68 -2.34 -7.52
CA ALA A 34 10.90 -2.99 -6.23
C ALA A 34 12.01 -2.30 -5.37
N ILE A 35 12.98 -1.68 -6.03
CA ILE A 35 14.03 -0.90 -5.38
C ILE A 35 13.51 0.49 -5.00
N LEU A 36 12.92 1.21 -5.97
CA LEU A 36 12.49 2.60 -5.82
C LEU A 36 11.29 2.76 -4.87
N ILE A 37 10.47 1.72 -4.69
CA ILE A 37 9.36 1.73 -3.72
C ILE A 37 9.84 1.78 -2.26
N ARG A 38 11.06 1.30 -1.99
CA ARG A 38 11.68 1.32 -0.65
C ARG A 38 12.50 2.59 -0.40
N GLU A 39 12.62 3.45 -1.40
CA GLU A 39 13.37 4.68 -1.26
C GLU A 39 12.66 5.65 -0.28
N SER A 40 13.47 6.34 0.50
CA SER A 40 13.12 7.37 1.48
C SER A 40 12.44 8.60 0.87
N ASN A 41 12.75 8.92 -0.39
CA ASN A 41 12.21 10.09 -1.07
C ASN A 41 10.78 9.85 -1.57
N LYS A 42 9.84 10.61 -1.01
CA LYS A 42 8.40 10.55 -1.32
C LYS A 42 8.10 10.74 -2.80
N LEU A 43 8.85 11.59 -3.52
CA LEU A 43 8.63 11.84 -4.94
C LEU A 43 8.96 10.61 -5.79
N VAL A 44 10.03 9.89 -5.44
CA VAL A 44 10.47 8.69 -6.15
C VAL A 44 9.48 7.56 -5.93
N SER A 45 9.11 7.26 -4.68
CA SER A 45 8.11 6.22 -4.39
C SER A 45 6.75 6.55 -5.01
N GLY A 46 6.38 7.84 -5.03
CA GLY A 46 5.14 8.31 -5.66
C GLY A 46 5.11 8.09 -7.17
N ALA A 47 6.26 8.32 -7.83
CA ALA A 47 6.40 8.07 -9.26
C ALA A 47 6.27 6.59 -9.62
N VAL A 48 6.72 5.66 -8.76
CA VAL A 48 6.57 4.21 -8.99
C VAL A 48 5.10 3.82 -9.10
N VAL A 49 4.24 4.42 -8.27
CA VAL A 49 2.80 4.10 -8.25
C VAL A 49 2.04 4.72 -9.42
N LYS A 50 2.61 5.76 -10.04
CA LYS A 50 2.09 6.37 -11.28
C LYS A 50 2.50 5.58 -12.53
N ASN A 51 3.35 4.57 -12.41
CA ASN A 51 3.80 3.76 -13.53
C ASN A 51 2.65 2.88 -14.07
N PRO A 52 2.31 2.94 -15.37
CA PRO A 52 1.22 2.16 -15.94
C PRO A 52 1.47 0.64 -15.93
N ARG A 53 2.72 0.19 -15.71
CA ARG A 53 3.09 -1.22 -15.64
C ARG A 53 3.05 -1.80 -14.24
N ILE A 54 2.57 -1.05 -13.25
CA ILE A 54 2.49 -1.55 -11.88
C ILE A 54 1.48 -2.68 -11.76
N SER A 55 1.89 -3.77 -11.11
CA SER A 55 1.06 -4.95 -10.92
C SER A 55 0.28 -4.87 -9.61
N ASP A 56 -0.90 -5.50 -9.57
CA ASP A 56 -1.73 -5.56 -8.35
C ASP A 56 -1.01 -6.20 -7.16
N ALA A 57 -0.13 -7.17 -7.41
CA ALA A 57 0.70 -7.79 -6.38
C ALA A 57 1.72 -6.82 -5.75
N GLU A 58 2.24 -5.89 -6.56
CA GLU A 58 3.13 -4.82 -6.09
C GLU A 58 2.35 -3.84 -5.22
N ILE A 59 1.15 -3.44 -5.67
CA ILE A 59 0.23 -2.58 -4.90
C ILE A 59 -0.18 -3.24 -3.58
N LEU A 60 -0.44 -4.55 -3.56
CA LEU A 60 -0.75 -5.27 -2.34
C LEU A 60 0.41 -5.23 -1.35
N THR A 61 1.64 -5.41 -1.84
CA THR A 61 2.86 -5.33 -1.01
C THR A 61 3.04 -3.91 -0.47
N ILE A 62 2.75 -2.91 -1.28
CA ILE A 62 2.77 -1.49 -0.90
C ILE A 62 1.72 -1.20 0.18
N ALA A 63 0.48 -1.64 -0.01
CA ALA A 63 -0.63 -1.42 0.92
C ALA A 63 -0.39 -2.10 2.27
N LYS A 64 0.26 -3.27 2.28
CA LYS A 64 0.70 -3.96 3.50
C LYS A 64 1.88 -3.27 4.17
N SER A 65 2.75 -2.63 3.40
CA SER A 65 3.92 -1.95 3.92
C SER A 65 3.54 -0.61 4.54
N LYS A 66 4.27 -0.21 5.60
CA LYS A 66 4.16 1.12 6.20
C LYS A 66 4.98 2.13 5.37
N ILE A 67 4.56 2.38 4.12
CA ILE A 67 5.22 3.37 3.28
C ILE A 67 4.97 4.77 3.84
N GLN A 68 6.01 5.60 3.87
CA GLN A 68 5.98 6.96 4.44
C GLN A 68 5.33 8.00 3.52
N ASN A 69 4.47 7.59 2.58
CA ASN A 69 3.85 8.48 1.61
C ASN A 69 2.31 8.37 1.61
N ASP A 70 1.67 9.36 2.23
CA ASP A 70 0.22 9.46 2.31
C ASP A 70 -0.45 9.77 0.96
N GLU A 71 0.29 10.32 0.00
CA GLU A 71 -0.20 10.58 -1.36
C GLU A 71 -0.36 9.28 -2.15
N ILE A 72 0.60 8.36 -2.02
CA ILE A 72 0.48 7.00 -2.58
C ILE A 72 -0.76 6.31 -2.02
N MET A 73 -0.96 6.39 -0.70
CA MET A 73 -2.09 5.73 -0.08
C MET A 73 -3.43 6.30 -0.57
N ARG A 74 -3.50 7.61 -0.77
CA ARG A 74 -4.66 8.28 -1.38
C ARG A 74 -4.88 7.84 -2.83
N MET A 75 -3.83 7.81 -3.66
CA MET A 75 -3.93 7.32 -5.03
C MET A 75 -4.46 5.89 -5.07
N ILE A 76 -3.98 5.03 -4.17
CA ILE A 76 -4.45 3.64 -4.10
C ILE A 76 -5.93 3.55 -3.71
N CYS A 77 -6.34 4.35 -2.73
CA CYS A 77 -7.73 4.41 -2.28
C CYS A 77 -8.70 4.99 -3.32
N MET A 78 -8.21 5.87 -4.20
CA MET A 78 -9.02 6.47 -5.28
C MET A 78 -9.18 5.53 -6.48
N ASN A 79 -8.26 4.60 -6.69
CA ASN A 79 -8.32 3.67 -7.82
C ASN A 79 -9.36 2.57 -7.60
N LYS A 80 -10.37 2.52 -8.47
CA LYS A 80 -11.47 1.54 -8.40
C LYS A 80 -11.01 0.12 -8.72
N GLU A 81 -10.01 -0.04 -9.59
CA GLU A 81 -9.48 -1.35 -9.97
C GLU A 81 -8.82 -2.04 -8.76
N TRP A 82 -7.96 -1.33 -8.05
CA TRP A 82 -7.29 -1.88 -6.87
C TRP A 82 -8.23 -2.09 -5.69
N THR A 83 -9.21 -1.20 -5.50
CA THR A 83 -10.20 -1.32 -4.42
C THR A 83 -11.26 -2.41 -4.68
N LYS A 84 -11.35 -2.93 -5.91
CA LYS A 84 -12.12 -4.14 -6.22
C LYS A 84 -11.50 -5.39 -5.60
N ILE A 85 -10.16 -5.41 -5.47
CA ILE A 85 -9.41 -6.55 -4.95
C ILE A 85 -9.55 -6.62 -3.43
N TYR A 86 -10.12 -7.73 -2.94
CA TYR A 86 -10.37 -7.94 -1.51
C TYR A 86 -9.08 -7.84 -0.67
N ALA A 87 -8.00 -8.45 -1.14
CA ALA A 87 -6.71 -8.46 -0.45
C ALA A 87 -6.14 -7.05 -0.27
N ILE A 88 -6.28 -6.18 -1.28
CA ILE A 88 -5.82 -4.79 -1.20
C ILE A 88 -6.69 -4.04 -0.19
N ARG A 89 -8.02 -4.12 -0.28
CA ARG A 89 -8.90 -3.47 0.71
C ARG A 89 -8.57 -3.86 2.13
N LYS A 90 -8.36 -5.16 2.39
CA LYS A 90 -7.98 -5.65 3.72
C LYS A 90 -6.65 -5.01 4.17
N ALA A 91 -5.63 -5.02 3.32
CA ALA A 91 -4.34 -4.40 3.62
C ALA A 91 -4.46 -2.90 3.89
N LEU A 92 -5.29 -2.18 3.12
CA LEU A 92 -5.57 -0.75 3.36
C LEU A 92 -6.22 -0.54 4.73
N VAL A 93 -7.19 -1.36 5.15
CA VAL A 93 -7.85 -1.19 6.46
C VAL A 93 -6.92 -1.53 7.63
N GLU A 94 -5.99 -2.47 7.44
CA GLU A 94 -4.98 -2.83 8.45
C GLU A 94 -3.88 -1.75 8.61
N ASN A 95 -3.71 -0.87 7.62
CA ASN A 95 -2.68 0.14 7.62
C ASN A 95 -3.16 1.46 8.26
N ASN A 96 -2.41 1.97 9.24
CA ASN A 96 -2.74 3.19 9.96
C ASN A 96 -2.49 4.48 9.16
N ARG A 97 -1.83 4.39 8.00
CA ARG A 97 -1.61 5.52 7.06
C ARG A 97 -2.74 5.72 6.07
N THR A 98 -3.71 4.80 6.04
CA THR A 98 -4.89 4.95 5.20
C THR A 98 -5.75 6.10 5.69
N PRO A 99 -6.20 6.99 4.79
CA PRO A 99 -7.18 8.01 5.15
C PRO A 99 -8.39 7.36 5.84
N LEU A 100 -8.72 7.83 7.05
CA LEU A 100 -9.82 7.31 7.86
C LEU A 100 -11.14 7.16 7.07
N PRO A 101 -11.56 8.11 6.21
CA PRO A 101 -12.80 7.96 5.45
C PRO A 101 -12.77 6.77 4.49
N SER A 102 -11.64 6.53 3.83
CA SER A 102 -11.46 5.41 2.90
C SER A 102 -11.43 4.07 3.66
N ALA A 103 -10.70 4.01 4.77
CA ALA A 103 -10.63 2.82 5.61
C ALA A 103 -12.01 2.40 6.16
N LEU A 104 -12.81 3.36 6.64
CA LEU A 104 -14.18 3.11 7.11
C LEU A 104 -15.08 2.58 6.00
N ARG A 105 -14.97 3.15 4.78
CA ARG A 105 -15.73 2.69 3.61
C ARG A 105 -15.35 1.27 3.20
N PHE A 106 -14.07 0.89 3.28
CA PHE A 106 -13.65 -0.47 2.95
C PHE A 106 -14.01 -1.47 4.04
N MET A 107 -14.00 -1.05 5.31
CA MET A 107 -14.34 -1.89 6.45
C MET A 107 -15.76 -2.45 6.38
N SER A 108 -16.74 -1.66 5.90
CA SER A 108 -18.12 -2.15 5.73
C SER A 108 -18.23 -3.29 4.69
N THR A 109 -17.25 -3.42 3.79
CA THR A 109 -17.20 -4.48 2.77
C THR A 109 -16.42 -5.74 3.19
N LEU A 110 -15.83 -5.73 4.40
CA LEU A 110 -15.04 -6.87 4.91
C LEU A 110 -15.92 -7.95 5.54
N THR A 111 -15.39 -9.18 5.57
CA THR A 111 -16.06 -10.31 6.21
C THR A 111 -16.02 -10.20 7.74
N VAL A 112 -16.95 -10.89 8.41
CA VAL A 112 -17.05 -10.95 9.88
C VAL A 112 -15.75 -11.46 10.52
N LYS A 113 -15.07 -12.44 9.89
CA LYS A 113 -13.79 -12.97 10.38
C LYS A 113 -12.70 -11.90 10.39
N ASP A 114 -12.58 -11.13 9.30
CA ASP A 114 -11.58 -10.07 9.20
C ASP A 114 -11.90 -8.90 10.11
N LEU A 115 -13.18 -8.53 10.25
CA LEU A 115 -13.61 -7.52 11.22
C LEU A 115 -13.24 -7.91 12.67
N ALA A 116 -13.37 -9.19 13.02
CA ALA A 116 -12.97 -9.71 14.33
C ALA A 116 -11.45 -9.65 14.55
N GLY A 117 -10.67 -9.89 13.50
CA GLY A 117 -9.22 -9.70 13.51
C GLY A 117 -8.83 -8.23 13.69
N LEU A 118 -9.49 -7.33 12.95
CA LEU A 118 -9.28 -5.88 13.06
C LEU A 118 -9.63 -5.36 14.46
N ALA A 119 -10.77 -5.75 15.02
CA ALA A 119 -11.19 -5.35 16.37
C ALA A 119 -10.21 -5.75 17.49
N LYS A 120 -9.39 -6.78 17.26
CA LYS A 120 -8.34 -7.26 18.18
C LYS A 120 -6.95 -6.70 17.86
N SER A 121 -6.73 -6.22 16.64
CA SER A 121 -5.42 -5.75 16.19
C SER A 121 -5.08 -4.41 16.84
N LYS A 122 -3.89 -4.33 17.44
CA LYS A 122 -3.34 -3.07 18.00
C LYS A 122 -2.66 -2.19 16.94
N ASN A 123 -2.53 -2.69 15.70
CA ASN A 123 -1.86 -1.98 14.61
C ASN A 123 -2.76 -0.97 13.90
N ILE A 124 -4.07 -0.96 14.18
CA ILE A 124 -5.04 -0.06 13.57
C ILE A 124 -5.39 1.10 14.50
N THR A 125 -5.84 2.21 13.92
CA THR A 125 -6.34 3.38 14.67
C THR A 125 -7.50 2.98 15.58
N THR A 126 -7.56 3.53 16.79
CA THR A 126 -8.62 3.26 17.78
C THR A 126 -10.02 3.43 17.20
N VAL A 127 -10.22 4.45 16.36
CA VAL A 127 -11.47 4.71 15.61
C VAL A 127 -11.88 3.50 14.76
N LEU A 128 -10.94 2.88 14.05
CA LEU A 128 -11.20 1.71 13.21
C LEU A 128 -11.53 0.48 14.07
N SER A 129 -10.86 0.29 15.21
CA SER A 129 -11.18 -0.80 16.13
C SER A 129 -12.59 -0.69 16.70
N THR A 130 -12.98 0.52 17.13
CA THR A 130 -14.33 0.79 17.65
C THR A 130 -15.40 0.55 16.57
N GLN A 131 -15.16 1.00 15.34
CA GLN A 131 -16.09 0.78 14.22
C GLN A 131 -16.17 -0.70 13.81
N ALA A 132 -15.05 -1.42 13.81
CA ALA A 132 -15.04 -2.87 13.55
C ALA A 132 -15.87 -3.62 14.61
N ARG A 133 -15.75 -3.25 15.90
CA ARG A 133 -16.56 -3.82 16.99
C ARG A 133 -18.05 -3.54 16.79
N ARG A 134 -18.41 -2.31 16.43
CA ARG A 134 -19.80 -1.93 16.16
C ARG A 134 -20.40 -2.74 15.00
N LEU A 135 -19.66 -2.88 13.90
CA LEU A 135 -20.08 -3.67 12.74
C LEU A 135 -20.20 -5.17 13.05
N LEU A 136 -19.31 -5.71 13.88
CA LEU A 136 -19.39 -7.10 14.34
C LEU A 136 -20.66 -7.37 15.15
N SER A 137 -21.00 -6.47 16.08
CA SER A 137 -22.22 -6.60 16.87
C SER A 137 -23.46 -6.52 15.99
N ALA A 138 -23.49 -5.58 15.04
CA ALA A 138 -24.61 -5.40 14.11
C ALA A 138 -24.80 -6.57 13.11
N LYS A 139 -23.74 -7.31 12.78
CA LYS A 139 -23.83 -8.52 11.92
C LYS A 139 -24.09 -9.82 12.69
N LYS A 140 -23.99 -9.79 14.03
CA LYS A 140 -24.24 -10.94 14.91
C LYS A 140 -25.66 -10.95 15.48
N GLN A 141 -26.31 -9.78 15.57
CA GLN A 141 -27.76 -9.68 15.69
C GLN A 141 -28.42 -10.10 14.38
#